data_AF-A0A179UU53-F1
#
_entry.id   AF-A0A179UU53-F1
#
_cell.length_a   1.000
_cell.length_b   1.000
_cell.length_c   1.000
_cell.angle_alpha   90.00
_cell.angle_beta   90.00
_cell.angle_gamma   90.00
#
_symmetry.space_group_name_H-M   'P 1'
#
loop_
_entity.id
_entity.type
_entity.pdbx_description
1 polymer ?
#
loop_
_entity_poly.entity_id
_entity_poly.type
_entity_poly.pdbx_seq_one_letter_code
_entity_poly.pdbx_strand_id
1 'polypeptide(L)'
;MSLPRRTTTVTRLTGETKVQVSLSLDGGVLPAYETCEHFPQASPEEATRIVPVPEARHSTQFTPTQQITINTGIGFLDHLLHALAKHAGWSLAVRFDDHHTAEDTFLALGTAFKQALGPRLSLVRFARGDAPLDEALSWAVIDISSRPYSVINLGLKREKIGALSTEMIPHALESFAQAAGVTLHVGCVYGDNDHHRAESAFKAVAVATREACRRRVEGEVGGGGELSASQIEDKLQECPLVQELNARKLASSPETTSFTSKLFTILFPGSPAVNAILATLYISGPPNFLLALCPPDINPSSLSIMVAFAVGGLLGDTLFHLLPEIFLGEDSPEHVRFVLVEPNRNILLGLAVLVGFMTFVAMDKGLRIATGGVGGHDHSHSHTHAAEGSVAISSGSTTSNKENVGELKKRKSDSKTEANNNNLSEVDKKEVSPSTKLGGYLNLIADFTHNITDGLAMSSSFYASPTIGATTTVAVFFHEIPHEVGDFALLIQSGFSKRKAMGAQFVTAIGAFLGTFIGIAVQEFGGKSEAGDLSDAGAMATQTGLLGTSLAMKDLLLPFTAGTFLYVGTVAVIPELLETGKNKGEELRKTAKQFIAMAAGAGIMLWISWA
;
A
#
# COMPACT_ATOMS: atom_id res chain seq x y z
N MET A 1 17.28 -13.43 -1.83
CA MET A 1 18.31 -13.62 -0.77
C MET A 1 18.37 -15.10 -0.38
N SER A 2 19.55 -15.73 -0.27
CA SER A 2 19.64 -17.17 0.07
C SER A 2 19.28 -17.41 1.53
N LEU A 3 18.30 -18.28 1.81
CA LEU A 3 17.93 -18.65 3.17
C LEU A 3 19.10 -19.28 3.93
N PRO A 4 19.27 -18.99 5.24
CA PRO A 4 20.37 -19.53 6.03
C PRO A 4 20.34 -21.05 6.08
N ARG A 5 21.53 -21.67 6.17
CA ARG A 5 21.69 -23.11 6.35
C ARG A 5 21.22 -23.54 7.73
N ARG A 6 20.52 -24.67 7.79
CA ARG A 6 20.05 -25.34 9.00
C ARG A 6 21.16 -26.22 9.56
N THR A 7 22.04 -25.60 10.33
CA THR A 7 23.21 -26.23 10.96
C THR A 7 23.14 -26.16 12.48
N THR A 8 23.65 -27.19 13.17
CA THR A 8 23.85 -27.15 14.62
C THR A 8 24.95 -28.11 15.07
N THR A 9 25.38 -27.95 16.31
CA THR A 9 26.25 -28.87 17.04
C THR A 9 25.63 -29.18 18.39
N VAL A 10 25.74 -30.44 18.83
CA VAL A 10 25.19 -30.91 20.11
C VAL A 10 26.22 -31.79 20.80
N THR A 11 26.64 -31.40 21.99
CA THR A 11 27.36 -32.25 22.94
C THR A 11 26.38 -32.76 23.99
N ARG A 12 26.30 -34.08 24.16
CA ARG A 12 25.54 -34.71 25.24
C ARG A 12 26.46 -35.59 26.06
N LEU A 13 26.56 -35.28 27.35
CA LEU A 13 27.39 -35.99 28.32
C LEU A 13 26.48 -36.61 29.38
N THR A 14 26.63 -37.90 29.64
CA THR A 14 25.97 -38.58 30.75
C THR A 14 27.01 -39.34 31.59
N GLY A 15 26.58 -40.01 32.65
CA GLY A 15 27.45 -40.91 33.42
C GLY A 15 27.85 -42.18 32.66
N GLU A 16 27.09 -42.55 31.62
CA GLU A 16 27.25 -43.81 30.89
C GLU A 16 27.87 -43.59 29.50
N THR A 17 27.40 -42.59 28.76
CA THR A 17 27.78 -42.30 27.38
C THR A 17 28.04 -40.83 27.13
N LYS A 18 28.95 -40.53 26.20
CA LYS A 18 29.26 -39.17 25.78
C LYS A 18 29.36 -39.11 24.27
N VAL A 19 28.68 -38.12 23.68
CA VAL A 19 28.50 -38.01 22.23
C VAL A 19 28.56 -36.56 21.80
N GLN A 20 29.20 -36.35 20.64
CA GLN A 20 29.12 -35.09 19.91
C GLN A 20 28.56 -35.33 18.51
N VAL A 21 27.60 -34.49 18.13
CA VAL A 21 26.97 -34.46 16.80
C VAL A 21 27.18 -33.08 16.20
N SER A 22 27.62 -33.02 14.94
CA SER A 22 27.57 -31.82 14.10
C SER A 22 26.72 -32.13 12.87
N LEU A 23 25.69 -31.34 12.62
CA LEU A 23 24.66 -31.63 11.62
C LEU A 23 24.39 -30.41 10.74
N SER A 24 24.26 -30.65 9.43
CA SER A 24 23.67 -29.72 8.47
C SER A 24 22.55 -30.42 7.71
N LEU A 25 21.30 -29.96 7.87
CA LEU A 25 20.15 -30.49 7.13
C LEU A 25 20.20 -30.12 5.63
N ASP A 26 20.93 -29.05 5.30
CA ASP A 26 21.07 -28.50 3.93
C ASP A 26 22.41 -28.87 3.27
N GLY A 27 23.14 -29.85 3.83
CA GLY A 27 24.44 -30.31 3.33
C GLY A 27 25.58 -29.30 3.49
N GLY A 28 26.60 -29.43 2.66
CA GLY A 28 27.79 -28.56 2.63
C GLY A 28 28.79 -28.82 3.76
N VAL A 29 29.51 -27.77 4.15
CA VAL A 29 30.54 -27.83 5.21
C VAL A 29 29.89 -27.86 6.59
N LEU A 30 30.39 -28.72 7.47
CA LEU A 30 29.94 -28.82 8.86
C LEU A 30 30.61 -27.78 9.78
N PRO A 31 29.89 -27.22 10.77
CA PRO A 31 30.52 -26.52 11.87
C PRO A 31 31.40 -27.48 12.69
N ALA A 32 32.47 -26.96 13.30
CA ALA A 32 33.30 -27.70 14.25
C ALA A 32 32.46 -28.19 15.45
N TYR A 33 32.89 -29.28 16.10
CA TYR A 33 32.28 -29.71 17.35
C TYR A 33 32.44 -28.64 18.43
N GLU A 34 31.50 -28.58 19.37
CA GLU A 34 31.62 -27.72 20.55
C GLU A 34 32.85 -28.13 21.38
N THR A 35 33.55 -27.14 21.94
CA THR A 35 34.68 -27.40 22.82
C THR A 35 34.21 -28.05 24.13
N CYS A 36 34.73 -29.23 24.44
CA CYS A 36 34.37 -30.01 25.63
C CYS A 36 35.62 -30.67 26.22
N GLU A 37 35.78 -30.65 27.54
CA GLU A 37 36.93 -31.27 28.22
C GLU A 37 37.05 -32.78 27.93
N HIS A 38 35.94 -33.48 27.73
CA HIS A 38 35.95 -34.91 27.45
C HIS A 38 36.32 -35.26 26.00
N PHE A 39 36.19 -34.31 25.07
CA PHE A 39 36.56 -34.48 23.67
C PHE A 39 37.62 -33.44 23.28
N PRO A 40 38.87 -33.58 23.80
CA PRO A 40 39.94 -32.65 23.50
C PRO A 40 40.22 -32.61 21.99
N GLN A 41 40.49 -31.42 21.48
CA GLN A 41 40.84 -31.24 20.07
C GLN A 41 42.22 -31.83 19.80
N ALA A 42 42.31 -32.79 18.88
CA ALA A 42 43.57 -33.46 18.56
C ALA A 42 44.50 -32.61 17.67
N SER A 43 43.96 -31.56 17.04
CA SER A 43 44.71 -30.61 16.22
C SER A 43 44.10 -29.20 16.27
N PRO A 44 44.88 -28.13 15.98
CA PRO A 44 44.36 -26.77 15.89
C PRO A 44 43.26 -26.59 14.82
N GLU A 45 43.19 -27.49 13.83
CA GLU A 45 42.17 -27.43 12.78
C GLU A 45 40.78 -27.82 13.28
N GLU A 46 40.70 -28.76 14.24
CA GLU A 46 39.43 -29.19 14.85
C GLU A 46 38.69 -28.06 15.58
N ALA A 47 39.37 -26.96 15.92
CA ALA A 47 38.74 -25.75 16.45
C ALA A 47 37.88 -25.00 15.42
N THR A 48 38.05 -25.27 14.12
CA THR A 48 37.44 -24.49 13.02
C THR A 48 36.66 -25.33 12.01
N ARG A 49 36.93 -26.64 11.93
CA ARG A 49 36.26 -27.56 11.00
C ARG A 49 36.20 -28.98 11.56
N ILE A 50 35.29 -29.80 11.04
CA ILE A 50 35.35 -31.25 11.24
C ILE A 50 36.55 -31.82 10.47
N VAL A 51 37.40 -32.56 11.16
CA VAL A 51 38.47 -33.38 10.59
C VAL A 51 38.00 -34.85 10.56
N PRO A 52 38.15 -35.59 9.44
CA PRO A 52 37.75 -36.99 9.38
C PRO A 52 38.65 -37.89 10.26
N VAL A 53 38.06 -38.87 10.93
CA VAL A 53 38.79 -39.84 11.76
C VAL A 53 39.47 -40.88 10.85
N PRO A 54 40.81 -41.10 10.92
CA PRO A 54 41.54 -41.99 9.99
C PRO A 54 41.07 -43.45 9.94
N GLU A 55 40.47 -43.94 11.02
CA GLU A 55 39.95 -45.29 11.23
C GLU A 55 38.54 -45.47 10.62
N ALA A 56 37.75 -44.41 10.51
CA ALA A 56 36.34 -44.43 10.09
C ALA A 56 36.14 -44.51 8.56
N ARG A 57 37.05 -45.17 7.84
CA ARG A 57 37.16 -45.06 6.36
C ARG A 57 35.92 -45.51 5.59
N HIS A 58 35.13 -46.43 6.14
CA HIS A 58 33.94 -46.99 5.48
C HIS A 58 32.67 -46.13 5.71
N SER A 59 32.68 -45.27 6.72
CA SER A 59 31.58 -44.38 7.13
C SER A 59 31.93 -42.89 6.93
N THR A 60 32.91 -42.61 6.07
CA THR A 60 33.45 -41.27 5.80
C THR A 60 33.31 -40.89 4.33
N GLN A 61 32.73 -39.71 4.07
CA GLN A 61 32.60 -39.14 2.74
C GLN A 61 32.71 -37.61 2.80
N PHE A 62 33.79 -37.04 2.27
CA PHE A 62 34.00 -35.58 2.23
C PHE A 62 33.96 -35.05 0.80
N THR A 63 32.93 -34.28 0.50
CA THR A 63 32.73 -33.58 -0.79
C THR A 63 32.31 -32.12 -0.52
N PRO A 64 32.43 -31.20 -1.50
CA PRO A 64 31.98 -29.81 -1.31
C PRO A 64 30.47 -29.68 -1.01
N THR A 65 29.67 -30.63 -1.47
CA THR A 65 28.21 -30.66 -1.30
C THR A 65 27.76 -31.42 -0.05
N GLN A 66 28.56 -32.33 0.47
CA GLN A 66 28.19 -33.22 1.58
C GLN A 66 29.42 -33.75 2.34
N GLN A 67 29.43 -33.59 3.66
CA GLN A 67 30.48 -34.08 4.56
C GLN A 67 29.88 -35.06 5.58
N ILE A 68 30.34 -36.29 5.60
CA ILE A 68 29.89 -37.34 6.53
C ILE A 68 31.11 -37.99 7.17
N THR A 69 31.11 -38.15 8.50
CA THR A 69 32.08 -38.97 9.24
C THR A 69 31.41 -39.51 10.50
N ILE A 70 31.11 -40.82 10.51
CA ILE A 70 30.42 -41.45 11.64
C ILE A 70 31.39 -42.39 12.35
N ASN A 71 31.57 -42.18 13.66
CA ASN A 71 32.31 -43.07 14.55
C ASN A 71 31.54 -43.27 15.86
N THR A 72 30.72 -44.32 15.90
CA THR A 72 29.97 -44.77 17.09
C THR A 72 30.62 -45.98 17.78
N GLY A 73 31.72 -46.51 17.23
CA GLY A 73 32.33 -47.77 17.66
C GLY A 73 31.58 -49.04 17.21
N ILE A 74 30.40 -48.91 16.57
CA ILE A 74 29.58 -50.02 16.09
C ILE A 74 29.45 -49.93 14.56
N GLY A 75 30.31 -50.62 13.81
CA GLY A 75 30.41 -50.45 12.34
C GLY A 75 29.11 -50.63 11.54
N PHE A 76 28.15 -51.46 11.99
CA PHE A 76 26.85 -51.53 11.32
C PHE A 76 25.93 -50.34 11.65
N LEU A 77 26.04 -49.75 12.85
CA LEU A 77 25.37 -48.50 13.20
C LEU A 77 25.98 -47.33 12.42
N ASP A 78 27.31 -47.29 12.28
CA ASP A 78 28.03 -46.31 11.47
C ASP A 78 27.55 -46.34 10.01
N HIS A 79 27.38 -47.54 9.45
CA HIS A 79 26.83 -47.77 8.12
C HIS A 79 25.38 -47.28 7.97
N LEU A 80 24.50 -47.60 8.92
CA LEU A 80 23.10 -47.15 8.90
C LEU A 80 22.98 -45.62 9.01
N LEU A 81 23.78 -44.98 9.87
CA LEU A 81 23.85 -43.52 10.01
C LEU A 81 24.45 -42.84 8.78
N HIS A 82 25.49 -43.43 8.19
CA HIS A 82 26.05 -42.97 6.92
C HIS A 82 25.01 -43.04 5.80
N ALA A 83 24.25 -44.15 5.69
CA ALA A 83 23.16 -44.28 4.75
C ALA A 83 22.05 -43.23 4.98
N LEU A 84 21.65 -43.00 6.25
CA LEU A 84 20.68 -41.97 6.62
C LEU A 84 21.13 -40.58 6.15
N ALA A 85 22.33 -40.13 6.55
CA ALA A 85 22.84 -38.83 6.16
C ALA A 85 23.01 -38.72 4.64
N LYS A 86 23.55 -39.77 4.00
CA LYS A 86 23.80 -39.83 2.55
C LYS A 86 22.51 -39.59 1.77
N HIS A 87 21.46 -40.34 2.07
CA HIS A 87 20.19 -40.29 1.33
C HIS A 87 19.27 -39.14 1.78
N ALA A 88 19.44 -38.61 2.99
CA ALA A 88 18.72 -37.42 3.46
C ALA A 88 19.29 -36.12 2.86
N GLY A 89 20.51 -36.18 2.29
CA GLY A 89 21.23 -35.00 1.79
C GLY A 89 21.92 -34.20 2.89
N TRP A 90 22.04 -34.76 4.10
CA TRP A 90 22.66 -34.10 5.23
C TRP A 90 24.19 -34.18 5.15
N SER A 91 24.85 -33.19 5.73
CA SER A 91 26.20 -33.40 6.27
C SER A 91 26.05 -33.78 7.74
N LEU A 92 26.79 -34.78 8.20
CA LEU A 92 26.69 -35.33 9.56
C LEU A 92 28.05 -35.84 10.06
N ALA A 93 28.51 -35.30 11.17
CA ALA A 93 29.63 -35.84 11.92
C ALA A 93 29.16 -36.31 13.30
N VAL A 94 29.55 -37.52 13.70
CA VAL A 94 29.22 -38.12 14.99
C VAL A 94 30.48 -38.76 15.57
N ARG A 95 30.81 -38.45 16.83
CA ARG A 95 31.87 -39.13 17.60
C ARG A 95 31.39 -39.50 19.01
N PHE A 96 31.91 -40.62 19.49
CA PHE A 96 31.60 -41.25 20.78
C PHE A 96 32.86 -41.47 21.64
N ASP A 97 32.65 -41.70 22.94
CA ASP A 97 33.63 -42.30 23.84
C ASP A 97 33.40 -43.82 24.02
N ASP A 98 34.18 -44.45 24.90
CA ASP A 98 34.37 -45.92 25.00
C ASP A 98 33.11 -46.75 25.37
N HIS A 99 31.95 -46.11 25.60
CA HIS A 99 30.68 -46.78 25.92
C HIS A 99 29.63 -46.51 24.83
N HIS A 100 29.52 -47.46 23.92
CA HIS A 100 28.72 -47.32 22.70
C HIS A 100 27.25 -47.75 22.92
N THR A 101 26.30 -46.80 22.83
CA THR A 101 24.86 -47.13 22.78
C THR A 101 24.21 -46.57 21.51
N ALA A 102 23.36 -47.37 20.88
CA ALA A 102 22.57 -46.94 19.73
C ALA A 102 21.48 -45.92 20.14
N GLU A 103 20.95 -46.04 21.36
CA GLU A 103 19.97 -45.11 21.92
C GLU A 103 20.50 -43.68 22.04
N ASP A 104 21.62 -43.48 22.75
CA ASP A 104 22.14 -42.13 22.99
C ASP A 104 22.61 -41.44 21.70
N THR A 105 23.07 -42.24 20.73
CA THR A 105 23.37 -41.78 19.36
C THR A 105 22.15 -41.11 18.72
N PHE A 106 20.98 -41.73 18.85
CA PHE A 106 19.76 -41.26 18.20
C PHE A 106 19.03 -40.21 19.04
N LEU A 107 19.18 -40.21 20.37
CA LEU A 107 18.79 -39.08 21.22
C LEU A 107 19.58 -37.81 20.87
N ALA A 108 20.90 -37.91 20.71
CA ALA A 108 21.74 -36.77 20.31
C ALA A 108 21.46 -36.32 18.87
N LEU A 109 21.33 -37.25 17.92
CA LEU A 109 20.96 -36.94 16.54
C LEU A 109 19.56 -36.31 16.43
N GLY A 110 18.57 -36.80 17.16
CA GLY A 110 17.22 -36.21 17.18
C GLY A 110 17.20 -34.82 17.81
N THR A 111 18.00 -34.60 18.86
CA THR A 111 18.21 -33.27 19.46
C THR A 111 18.85 -32.30 18.46
N ALA A 112 19.91 -32.73 17.77
CA ALA A 112 20.56 -31.94 16.73
C ALA A 112 19.59 -31.65 15.56
N PHE A 113 18.83 -32.64 15.11
CA PHE A 113 17.81 -32.45 14.08
C PHE A 113 16.78 -31.39 14.48
N LYS A 114 16.26 -31.45 15.71
CA LYS A 114 15.29 -30.47 16.24
C LYS A 114 15.87 -29.06 16.32
N GLN A 115 17.11 -28.92 16.76
CA GLN A 115 17.79 -27.62 16.87
C GLN A 115 18.13 -27.04 15.49
N ALA A 116 18.71 -27.83 14.59
CA ALA A 116 19.03 -27.40 13.22
C ALA A 116 17.78 -27.00 12.43
N LEU A 117 16.65 -27.70 12.63
CA LEU A 117 15.40 -27.41 11.94
C LEU A 117 14.78 -26.06 12.34
N GLY A 118 14.95 -25.65 13.60
CA GLY A 118 14.47 -24.36 14.10
C GLY A 118 12.93 -24.24 14.10
N PRO A 119 12.39 -23.04 13.83
CA PRO A 119 10.94 -22.82 13.68
C PRO A 119 10.36 -23.68 12.55
N ARG A 120 9.29 -24.42 12.86
CA ARG A 120 8.66 -25.41 11.95
C ARG A 120 7.70 -24.75 10.94
N LEU A 121 8.14 -23.64 10.36
CA LEU A 121 7.37 -22.81 9.43
C LEU A 121 7.76 -23.12 7.98
N SER A 122 6.79 -23.06 7.07
CA SER A 122 6.97 -23.23 5.62
C SER A 122 7.79 -24.48 5.23
N LEU A 123 7.55 -25.60 5.91
CA LEU A 123 8.07 -26.92 5.56
C LEU A 123 6.98 -27.77 4.89
N VAL A 124 7.37 -28.74 4.07
CA VAL A 124 6.45 -29.75 3.52
C VAL A 124 5.74 -30.52 4.65
N ARG A 125 6.44 -30.69 5.80
CA ARG A 125 5.96 -31.20 7.09
C ARG A 125 5.60 -32.68 7.11
N PHE A 126 4.77 -33.12 6.16
CA PHE A 126 4.35 -34.51 5.99
C PHE A 126 5.02 -35.09 4.75
N ALA A 127 5.72 -36.20 4.90
CA ALA A 127 6.22 -36.93 3.73
C ALA A 127 6.30 -38.43 3.98
N ARG A 128 6.25 -39.16 2.87
CA ARG A 128 6.53 -40.60 2.79
C ARG A 128 7.81 -40.81 1.98
N GLY A 129 8.62 -41.76 2.40
CA GLY A 129 9.73 -42.30 1.62
C GLY A 129 9.58 -43.82 1.52
N ASP A 130 9.85 -44.36 0.35
CA ASP A 130 9.92 -45.80 0.08
C ASP A 130 11.31 -46.09 -0.49
N ALA A 131 11.97 -47.14 0.00
CA ALA A 131 13.33 -47.48 -0.44
C ALA A 131 13.56 -49.00 -0.46
N PRO A 132 13.96 -49.59 -1.60
CA PRO A 132 14.39 -50.98 -1.66
C PRO A 132 15.87 -51.14 -1.27
N LEU A 133 16.24 -52.35 -0.87
CA LEU A 133 17.61 -52.88 -1.01
C LEU A 133 17.51 -54.36 -1.39
N ASP A 134 18.01 -54.70 -2.57
CA ASP A 134 17.91 -56.04 -3.16
C ASP A 134 16.49 -56.64 -3.05
N GLU A 135 16.29 -57.68 -2.23
CA GLU A 135 14.99 -58.32 -2.01
C GLU A 135 14.11 -57.66 -0.95
N ALA A 136 14.63 -56.67 -0.21
CA ALA A 136 13.89 -55.98 0.85
C ALA A 136 13.26 -54.67 0.37
N LEU A 137 12.05 -54.37 0.86
CA LEU A 137 11.36 -53.09 0.65
C LEU A 137 10.83 -52.55 1.98
N SER A 138 11.13 -51.27 2.25
CA SER A 138 10.65 -50.56 3.44
C SER A 138 10.11 -49.19 3.10
N TRP A 139 9.24 -48.69 3.96
CA TRP A 139 8.66 -47.36 3.89
C TRP A 139 8.81 -46.63 5.23
N ALA A 140 8.83 -45.30 5.17
CA ALA A 140 8.76 -44.43 6.32
C ALA A 140 7.80 -43.27 6.05
N VAL A 141 7.08 -42.83 7.06
CA VAL A 141 6.22 -41.63 7.05
C VAL A 141 6.57 -40.77 8.25
N ILE A 142 6.75 -39.47 8.04
CA ILE A 142 7.10 -38.50 9.08
C ILE A 142 6.13 -37.30 9.06
N ASP A 143 5.65 -36.88 10.24
CA ASP A 143 5.01 -35.57 10.49
C ASP A 143 5.93 -34.77 11.42
N ILE A 144 6.40 -33.61 10.96
CA ILE A 144 7.16 -32.62 11.74
C ILE A 144 6.19 -31.89 12.70
N SER A 145 5.68 -32.65 13.67
CA SER A 145 4.42 -32.40 14.37
C SER A 145 4.52 -31.68 15.71
N SER A 146 5.73 -31.65 16.28
CA SER A 146 6.03 -31.35 17.70
C SER A 146 5.41 -32.35 18.69
N ARG A 147 4.87 -33.46 18.21
CA ARG A 147 4.30 -34.56 19.00
C ARG A 147 5.19 -35.81 18.85
N PRO A 148 6.11 -36.07 19.80
CA PRO A 148 6.97 -37.24 19.75
C PRO A 148 6.13 -38.52 19.81
N TYR A 149 6.18 -39.32 18.75
CA TYR A 149 5.48 -40.61 18.68
C TYR A 149 6.13 -41.47 17.60
N SER A 150 6.13 -42.80 17.76
CA SER A 150 6.65 -43.67 16.71
C SER A 150 6.02 -45.06 16.68
N VAL A 151 6.08 -45.68 15.50
CA VAL A 151 5.63 -47.06 15.25
C VAL A 151 6.63 -47.70 14.28
N ILE A 152 7.48 -48.60 14.78
CA ILE A 152 8.63 -49.14 14.03
C ILE A 152 8.50 -50.66 13.85
N ASN A 153 7.99 -51.08 12.70
CA ASN A 153 7.69 -52.49 12.38
C ASN A 153 8.66 -53.04 11.33
N LEU A 154 9.88 -53.37 11.76
CA LEU A 154 10.92 -53.93 10.88
C LEU A 154 10.89 -55.46 10.79
N GLY A 155 10.28 -56.14 11.76
CA GLY A 155 10.07 -57.60 11.78
C GLY A 155 11.35 -58.43 11.69
N LEU A 156 12.49 -57.91 12.18
CA LEU A 156 13.82 -58.53 12.12
C LEU A 156 13.82 -59.89 12.84
N LYS A 157 14.55 -60.88 12.31
CA LYS A 157 14.52 -62.28 12.77
C LYS A 157 15.82 -62.72 13.45
N ARG A 158 16.96 -62.16 13.04
CA ARG A 158 18.29 -62.41 13.63
C ARG A 158 18.44 -61.66 14.95
N GLU A 159 19.24 -62.20 15.86
CA GLU A 159 19.60 -61.52 17.12
C GLU A 159 20.53 -60.31 16.89
N LYS A 160 21.51 -60.46 15.99
CA LYS A 160 22.53 -59.42 15.71
C LYS A 160 22.90 -59.31 14.23
N ILE A 161 23.30 -58.10 13.83
CA ILE A 161 23.94 -57.78 12.54
C ILE A 161 25.27 -57.10 12.84
N GLY A 162 26.37 -57.79 12.56
CA GLY A 162 27.68 -57.41 13.09
C GLY A 162 27.67 -57.38 14.62
N ALA A 163 28.07 -56.26 15.21
CA ALA A 163 28.04 -56.04 16.66
C ALA A 163 26.70 -55.49 17.18
N LEU A 164 25.79 -55.02 16.32
CA LEU A 164 24.54 -54.38 16.72
C LEU A 164 23.44 -55.43 16.97
N SER A 165 22.83 -55.42 18.16
CA SER A 165 21.59 -56.16 18.44
C SER A 165 20.44 -55.60 17.61
N THR A 166 19.64 -56.46 16.98
CA THR A 166 18.56 -56.03 16.07
C THR A 166 17.42 -55.31 16.78
N GLU A 167 17.17 -55.63 18.06
CA GLU A 167 16.22 -54.91 18.93
C GLU A 167 16.55 -53.42 19.09
N MET A 168 17.84 -53.05 19.01
CA MET A 168 18.28 -51.67 19.11
C MET A 168 18.01 -50.86 17.84
N ILE A 169 17.67 -51.50 16.71
CA ILE A 169 17.40 -50.81 15.44
C ILE A 169 16.03 -50.12 15.49
N PRO A 170 14.92 -50.76 15.94
CA PRO A 170 13.70 -50.07 16.32
C PRO A 170 13.92 -48.99 17.40
N HIS A 171 14.52 -49.35 18.54
CA HIS A 171 14.70 -48.40 19.65
C HIS A 171 15.48 -47.14 19.25
N ALA A 172 16.53 -47.26 18.44
CA ALA A 172 17.23 -46.09 17.91
C ALA A 172 16.29 -45.14 17.13
N LEU A 173 15.40 -45.66 16.28
CA LEU A 173 14.43 -44.83 15.54
C LEU A 173 13.36 -44.23 16.45
N GLU A 174 12.95 -44.93 17.51
CA GLU A 174 12.05 -44.42 18.56
C GLU A 174 12.70 -43.24 19.32
N SER A 175 13.94 -43.42 19.79
CA SER A 175 14.75 -42.40 20.46
C SER A 175 14.95 -41.15 19.59
N PHE A 176 15.21 -41.32 18.28
CA PHE A 176 15.28 -40.20 17.34
C PHE A 176 13.95 -39.48 17.24
N ALA A 177 12.83 -40.18 17.04
CA ALA A 177 11.51 -39.56 16.93
C ALA A 177 11.14 -38.77 18.19
N GLN A 178 11.47 -39.31 19.36
CA GLN A 178 11.27 -38.69 20.66
C GLN A 178 12.08 -37.39 20.81
N ALA A 179 13.40 -37.45 20.60
CA ALA A 179 14.28 -36.29 20.75
C ALA A 179 14.03 -35.21 19.67
N ALA A 180 13.76 -35.63 18.43
CA ALA A 180 13.37 -34.74 17.33
C ALA A 180 12.01 -34.07 17.55
N GLY A 181 11.14 -34.65 18.39
CA GLY A 181 9.76 -34.20 18.57
C GLY A 181 8.96 -34.33 17.28
N VAL A 182 9.02 -35.48 16.62
CA VAL A 182 8.30 -35.79 15.38
C VAL A 182 7.46 -37.05 15.56
N THR A 183 6.47 -37.22 14.69
CA THR A 183 5.72 -38.48 14.58
C THR A 183 6.32 -39.29 13.45
N LEU A 184 6.85 -40.49 13.72
CA LEU A 184 7.60 -41.31 12.76
C LEU A 184 7.07 -42.75 12.70
N HIS A 185 6.57 -43.16 11.54
CA HIS A 185 6.15 -44.54 11.27
C HIS A 185 7.12 -45.16 10.28
N VAL A 186 7.61 -46.37 10.55
CA VAL A 186 8.53 -47.10 9.67
C VAL A 186 8.09 -48.55 9.59
N GLY A 187 8.05 -49.12 8.39
CA GLY A 187 7.67 -50.51 8.17
C GLY A 187 8.49 -51.18 7.07
N CYS A 188 8.94 -52.40 7.32
CA CYS A 188 9.48 -53.28 6.29
C CYS A 188 8.33 -54.14 5.73
N VAL A 189 8.04 -54.02 4.44
CA VAL A 189 6.93 -54.74 3.77
C VAL A 189 7.29 -56.21 3.57
N TYR A 190 8.50 -56.45 3.07
CA TYR A 190 9.07 -57.77 2.81
C TYR A 190 10.60 -57.67 2.74
N GLY A 191 11.27 -58.83 2.82
CA GLY A 191 12.72 -58.98 2.77
C GLY A 191 13.16 -60.18 3.61
N ASP A 192 14.25 -60.83 3.21
CA ASP A 192 14.74 -62.05 3.87
C ASP A 192 16.03 -61.81 4.65
N ASN A 193 16.90 -60.91 4.18
CA ASN A 193 18.12 -60.51 4.86
C ASN A 193 17.87 -59.31 5.78
N ASP A 194 18.02 -59.49 7.10
CA ASP A 194 17.81 -58.41 8.07
C ASP A 194 18.79 -57.23 7.93
N HIS A 195 19.98 -57.43 7.32
CA HIS A 195 20.83 -56.30 6.90
C HIS A 195 20.06 -55.45 5.90
N HIS A 196 19.52 -56.08 4.85
CA HIS A 196 18.86 -55.37 3.76
C HIS A 196 17.59 -54.67 4.25
N ARG A 197 16.84 -55.29 5.16
CA ARG A 197 15.64 -54.71 5.78
C ARG A 197 15.97 -53.50 6.65
N ALA A 198 17.02 -53.58 7.48
CA ALA A 198 17.47 -52.45 8.29
C ALA A 198 17.97 -51.28 7.43
N GLU A 199 18.84 -51.54 6.45
CA GLU A 199 19.38 -50.50 5.56
C GLU A 199 18.30 -49.89 4.65
N SER A 200 17.38 -50.71 4.13
CA SER A 200 16.18 -50.28 3.39
C SER A 200 15.31 -49.34 4.24
N ALA A 201 15.04 -49.68 5.50
CA ALA A 201 14.28 -48.83 6.42
C ALA A 201 14.98 -47.50 6.69
N PHE A 202 16.30 -47.52 6.90
CA PHE A 202 17.09 -46.30 7.11
C PHE A 202 17.11 -45.39 5.87
N LYS A 203 17.19 -45.96 4.67
CA LYS A 203 17.04 -45.23 3.40
C LYS A 203 15.64 -44.65 3.24
N ALA A 204 14.59 -45.38 3.63
CA ALA A 204 13.22 -44.88 3.59
C ALA A 204 13.01 -43.68 4.55
N VAL A 205 13.53 -43.77 5.78
CA VAL A 205 13.53 -42.67 6.76
C VAL A 205 14.29 -41.45 6.21
N ALA A 206 15.41 -41.67 5.54
CA ALA A 206 16.21 -40.62 4.92
C ALA A 206 15.42 -39.85 3.84
N VAL A 207 14.75 -40.57 2.93
CA VAL A 207 13.91 -39.99 1.87
C VAL A 207 12.71 -39.23 2.47
N ALA A 208 11.99 -39.85 3.41
CA ALA A 208 10.85 -39.22 4.08
C ALA A 208 11.26 -37.93 4.81
N THR A 209 12.37 -37.96 5.55
CA THR A 209 12.83 -36.80 6.31
C THR A 209 13.35 -35.69 5.40
N ARG A 210 14.06 -36.02 4.31
CA ARG A 210 14.49 -35.05 3.30
C ARG A 210 13.31 -34.28 2.69
N GLU A 211 12.26 -34.99 2.29
CA GLU A 211 11.09 -34.36 1.68
C GLU A 211 10.28 -33.58 2.72
N ALA A 212 10.04 -34.10 3.92
CA ALA A 212 9.32 -33.35 4.97
C ALA A 212 10.06 -32.07 5.40
N CYS A 213 11.41 -32.10 5.40
CA CYS A 213 12.28 -30.95 5.64
C CYS A 213 12.47 -30.04 4.42
N ARG A 214 11.91 -30.35 3.24
CA ARG A 214 11.89 -29.43 2.10
C ARG A 214 11.12 -28.18 2.51
N ARG A 215 11.69 -27.02 2.22
CA ARG A 215 11.00 -25.74 2.39
C ARG A 215 9.94 -25.62 1.29
N ARG A 216 8.70 -25.31 1.65
CA ARG A 216 7.65 -25.00 0.68
C ARG A 216 7.99 -23.72 -0.04
N VAL A 217 7.71 -23.67 -1.33
CA VAL A 217 7.79 -22.44 -2.13
C VAL A 217 6.43 -21.73 -2.05
N GLU A 218 6.42 -20.40 -2.13
CA GLU A 218 5.17 -19.64 -2.29
C GLU A 218 4.34 -20.20 -3.45
N GLY A 219 3.05 -20.43 -3.20
CA GLY A 219 2.12 -21.09 -4.13
C GLY A 219 1.95 -22.61 -3.91
N GLU A 220 2.81 -23.31 -3.17
CA GLU A 220 2.49 -24.67 -2.72
C GLU A 220 1.45 -24.62 -1.59
N VAL A 221 0.31 -25.31 -1.75
CA VAL A 221 -0.84 -25.21 -0.84
C VAL A 221 -0.46 -25.45 0.63
N GLY A 222 -0.63 -24.41 1.44
CA GLY A 222 -0.27 -24.38 2.87
C GLY A 222 1.19 -24.06 3.16
N GLY A 223 1.96 -23.52 2.21
CA GLY A 223 3.09 -22.64 2.50
C GLY A 223 2.54 -21.25 2.83
N GLY A 224 2.70 -20.79 4.07
CA GLY A 224 2.15 -19.51 4.51
C GLY A 224 2.84 -18.33 3.82
N GLY A 225 2.04 -17.46 3.21
CA GLY A 225 2.48 -16.35 2.36
C GLY A 225 1.87 -16.46 0.98
N GLU A 226 0.77 -15.74 0.73
CA GLU A 226 0.51 -15.27 -0.62
C GLU A 226 1.61 -14.26 -0.95
N LEU A 227 2.24 -14.39 -2.11
CA LEU A 227 3.11 -13.33 -2.63
C LEU A 227 2.27 -12.06 -2.76
N SER A 228 2.69 -10.97 -2.13
CA SER A 228 2.10 -9.68 -2.45
C SER A 228 2.38 -9.36 -3.93
N ALA A 229 1.49 -8.60 -4.58
CA ALA A 229 1.68 -8.23 -5.99
C ALA A 229 3.07 -7.64 -6.28
N SER A 230 3.62 -6.86 -5.32
CA SER A 230 5.00 -6.35 -5.39
C SER A 230 6.07 -7.45 -5.39
N GLN A 231 5.94 -8.49 -4.56
CA GLN A 231 6.90 -9.61 -4.56
C GLN A 231 6.78 -10.50 -5.81
N ILE A 232 5.59 -10.56 -6.44
CA ILE A 232 5.43 -11.17 -7.76
C ILE A 232 6.18 -10.34 -8.80
N GLU A 233 6.01 -9.01 -8.77
CA GLU A 233 6.69 -8.09 -9.68
C GLU A 233 8.22 -8.11 -9.51
N ASP A 234 8.74 -8.12 -8.28
CA ASP A 234 10.17 -8.30 -7.99
C ASP A 234 10.74 -9.58 -8.64
N LYS A 235 10.02 -10.72 -8.50
CA LYS A 235 10.41 -12.00 -9.12
C LYS A 235 10.25 -12.01 -10.64
N LEU A 236 9.32 -11.22 -11.19
CA LEU A 236 9.22 -11.02 -12.63
C LEU A 236 10.44 -10.23 -13.14
N GLN A 237 10.96 -9.25 -12.41
CA GLN A 237 12.20 -8.54 -12.80
C GLN A 237 13.46 -9.45 -12.78
N GLU A 238 13.46 -10.52 -11.97
CA GLU A 238 14.52 -11.56 -12.02
C GLU A 238 14.43 -12.47 -13.26
N CYS A 239 13.35 -12.43 -14.05
CA CYS A 239 13.17 -13.31 -15.21
C CYS A 239 14.03 -12.85 -16.41
N PRO A 240 14.79 -13.74 -17.09
CA PRO A 240 15.68 -13.35 -18.19
C PRO A 240 15.00 -12.61 -19.36
N LEU A 241 13.76 -12.99 -19.69
CA LEU A 241 12.97 -12.31 -20.74
C LEU A 241 12.57 -10.89 -20.33
N VAL A 242 12.28 -10.66 -19.05
CA VAL A 242 11.95 -9.34 -18.51
C VAL A 242 13.21 -8.46 -18.48
N GLN A 243 14.37 -9.02 -18.15
CA GLN A 243 15.65 -8.32 -18.25
C GLN A 243 15.97 -7.89 -19.69
N GLU A 244 15.66 -8.72 -20.69
CA GLU A 244 15.79 -8.33 -22.10
C GLU A 244 14.78 -7.23 -22.49
N LEU A 245 13.54 -7.30 -22.00
CA LEU A 245 12.54 -6.24 -22.21
C LEU A 245 12.95 -4.92 -21.53
N ASN A 246 13.54 -4.96 -20.34
CA ASN A 246 14.09 -3.80 -19.64
C ASN A 246 15.24 -3.18 -20.44
N ALA A 247 16.17 -4.00 -20.95
CA ALA A 247 17.26 -3.52 -21.81
C ALA A 247 16.75 -2.88 -23.10
N ARG A 248 15.70 -3.43 -23.72
CA ARG A 248 15.04 -2.84 -24.90
C ARG A 248 14.32 -1.53 -24.55
N LYS A 249 13.61 -1.47 -23.42
CA LYS A 249 12.97 -0.24 -22.92
C LYS A 249 14.01 0.85 -22.76
N LEU A 250 15.07 0.59 -21.97
CA LEU A 250 16.17 1.53 -21.72
C LEU A 250 16.84 2.02 -23.01
N ALA A 251 17.02 1.15 -24.02
CA ALA A 251 17.58 1.53 -25.32
C ALA A 251 16.61 2.31 -26.23
N SER A 252 15.31 2.31 -25.93
CA SER A 252 14.26 3.04 -26.65
C SER A 252 13.78 4.31 -25.94
N SER A 253 13.97 4.38 -24.62
CA SER A 253 13.69 5.56 -23.80
C SER A 253 14.67 6.68 -24.16
N PRO A 254 14.19 7.92 -24.39
CA PRO A 254 15.10 9.05 -24.61
C PRO A 254 15.94 9.31 -23.34
N GLU A 255 17.24 9.56 -23.50
CA GLU A 255 18.12 10.05 -22.42
C GLU A 255 17.74 11.50 -22.05
N THR A 256 16.64 11.65 -21.31
CA THR A 256 16.25 12.92 -20.72
C THR A 256 16.10 12.76 -19.22
N THR A 257 17.19 12.99 -18.48
CA THR A 257 17.04 13.60 -17.15
C THR A 257 16.44 15.00 -17.38
N SER A 258 15.12 15.08 -17.51
CA SER A 258 14.46 16.32 -17.89
C SER A 258 14.78 17.40 -16.86
N PHE A 259 14.85 18.65 -17.31
CA PHE A 259 15.05 19.79 -16.41
C PHE A 259 13.99 19.78 -15.29
N THR A 260 12.76 19.37 -15.62
CA THR A 260 11.62 19.19 -14.74
C THR A 260 11.92 18.20 -13.60
N SER A 261 12.47 17.02 -13.90
CA SER A 261 12.83 16.02 -12.87
C SER A 261 13.85 16.58 -11.86
N LYS A 262 14.91 17.25 -12.34
CA LYS A 262 15.89 17.91 -11.47
C LYS A 262 15.26 19.02 -10.62
N LEU A 263 14.38 19.83 -11.21
CA LEU A 263 13.65 20.88 -10.49
C LEU A 263 12.75 20.28 -9.39
N PHE A 264 12.03 19.20 -9.68
CA PHE A 264 11.17 18.53 -8.71
C PHE A 264 11.96 17.94 -7.53
N THR A 265 13.13 17.34 -7.76
CA THR A 265 14.00 16.87 -6.64
C THR A 265 14.52 18.00 -5.75
N ILE A 266 14.60 19.24 -6.26
CA ILE A 266 14.98 20.42 -5.47
C ILE A 266 13.79 20.99 -4.69
N LEU A 267 12.60 21.00 -5.30
CA LEU A 267 11.36 21.50 -4.68
C LEU A 267 10.78 20.54 -3.62
N PHE A 268 10.94 19.23 -3.81
CA PHE A 268 10.32 18.19 -2.99
C PHE A 268 11.35 17.15 -2.47
N PRO A 269 12.33 17.57 -1.63
CA PRO A 269 13.42 16.71 -1.17
C PRO A 269 13.07 15.82 0.04
N GLY A 270 11.85 15.91 0.57
CA GLY A 270 11.42 15.26 1.81
C GLY A 270 10.74 13.90 1.61
N SER A 271 10.12 13.40 2.69
CA SER A 271 9.20 12.26 2.63
C SER A 271 7.85 12.67 2.00
N PRO A 272 6.97 11.73 1.59
CA PRO A 272 5.64 12.03 1.06
C PRO A 272 4.83 13.03 1.90
N ALA A 273 4.81 12.86 3.23
CA ALA A 273 4.16 13.81 4.15
C ALA A 273 4.77 15.22 4.09
N VAL A 274 6.10 15.33 4.12
CA VAL A 274 6.80 16.62 4.07
C VAL A 274 6.60 17.30 2.73
N ASN A 275 6.68 16.54 1.64
CA ASN A 275 6.47 17.05 0.29
C ASN A 275 5.02 17.49 0.05
N ALA A 276 4.03 16.75 0.56
CA ALA A 276 2.63 17.18 0.52
C ALA A 276 2.41 18.50 1.28
N ILE A 277 3.03 18.68 2.46
CA ILE A 277 2.95 19.93 3.23
C ILE A 277 3.67 21.09 2.51
N LEU A 278 4.84 20.84 1.91
CA LEU A 278 5.56 21.84 1.10
C LEU A 278 4.77 22.23 -0.16
N ALA A 279 4.19 21.26 -0.85
CA ALA A 279 3.30 21.50 -1.98
C ALA A 279 2.06 22.32 -1.57
N THR A 280 1.46 21.99 -0.43
CA THR A 280 0.36 22.78 0.16
C THR A 280 0.77 24.23 0.40
N LEU A 281 1.98 24.47 0.94
CA LEU A 281 2.57 25.81 1.05
C LEU A 281 2.75 26.50 -0.32
N TYR A 282 3.12 25.76 -1.36
CA TYR A 282 3.33 26.30 -2.71
C TYR A 282 2.04 26.61 -3.47
N ILE A 283 0.95 25.85 -3.26
CA ILE A 283 -0.36 26.15 -3.87
C ILE A 283 -1.14 27.21 -3.10
N SER A 284 -1.03 27.26 -1.76
CA SER A 284 -1.85 28.19 -0.95
C SER A 284 -1.15 29.52 -0.62
N GLY A 285 0.19 29.54 -0.58
CA GLY A 285 0.96 30.72 -0.18
C GLY A 285 1.08 31.75 -1.29
N PRO A 286 1.85 31.47 -2.37
CA PRO A 286 2.12 32.42 -3.44
C PRO A 286 0.86 33.01 -4.11
N PRO A 287 -0.21 32.27 -4.44
CA PRO A 287 -1.42 32.86 -5.03
C PRO A 287 -2.06 33.93 -4.13
N ASN A 288 -2.20 33.65 -2.84
CA ASN A 288 -2.71 34.61 -1.86
C ASN A 288 -1.78 35.83 -1.67
N PHE A 289 -0.45 35.65 -1.81
CA PHE A 289 0.48 36.78 -1.91
C PHE A 289 0.35 37.57 -3.22
N LEU A 290 0.04 36.93 -4.35
CA LEU A 290 -0.19 37.61 -5.64
C LEU A 290 -1.46 38.49 -5.60
N LEU A 291 -2.49 38.12 -4.82
CA LEU A 291 -3.66 38.98 -4.56
C LEU A 291 -3.30 40.34 -3.93
N ALA A 292 -2.18 40.42 -3.20
CA ALA A 292 -1.68 41.69 -2.68
C ALA A 292 -1.33 42.68 -3.81
N LEU A 293 -0.84 42.16 -4.94
CA LEU A 293 -0.45 42.93 -6.13
C LEU A 293 -1.63 43.23 -7.07
N CYS A 294 -2.72 42.44 -7.01
CA CYS A 294 -3.90 42.68 -7.85
C CYS A 294 -4.59 44.02 -7.53
N PRO A 295 -4.96 44.82 -8.55
CA PRO A 295 -5.79 46.01 -8.36
C PRO A 295 -7.23 45.59 -7.99
N PRO A 296 -7.99 46.44 -7.26
CA PRO A 296 -9.37 46.12 -6.90
C PRO A 296 -10.34 46.15 -8.10
N ASP A 297 -10.03 46.90 -9.16
CA ASP A 297 -10.89 47.07 -10.35
C ASP A 297 -10.48 46.11 -11.47
N ILE A 298 -10.79 44.82 -11.31
CA ILE A 298 -10.48 43.78 -12.32
C ILE A 298 -11.59 43.75 -13.39
N ASN A 299 -11.20 43.72 -14.66
CA ASN A 299 -12.15 43.62 -15.79
C ASN A 299 -12.74 42.19 -15.87
N PRO A 300 -14.07 42.00 -15.83
CA PRO A 300 -14.71 40.68 -15.90
C PRO A 300 -14.33 39.85 -17.14
N SER A 301 -14.04 40.49 -18.27
CA SER A 301 -13.62 39.78 -19.49
C SER A 301 -12.25 39.10 -19.34
N SER A 302 -11.30 39.73 -18.63
CA SER A 302 -10.00 39.11 -18.30
C SER A 302 -10.18 37.94 -17.33
N LEU A 303 -11.09 38.07 -16.36
CA LEU A 303 -11.42 37.01 -15.41
C LEU A 303 -11.93 35.77 -16.15
N SER A 304 -12.90 35.92 -17.07
CA SER A 304 -13.47 34.79 -17.83
C SER A 304 -12.48 34.03 -18.74
N ILE A 305 -11.38 34.68 -19.16
CA ILE A 305 -10.31 34.04 -19.95
C ILE A 305 -9.35 33.27 -19.03
N MET A 306 -9.04 33.84 -17.89
CA MET A 306 -8.17 33.25 -16.86
C MET A 306 -8.83 32.02 -16.22
N VAL A 307 -10.13 32.10 -15.93
CA VAL A 307 -10.96 30.96 -15.49
C VAL A 307 -11.02 29.86 -16.55
N ALA A 308 -11.16 30.21 -17.84
CA ALA A 308 -11.10 29.21 -18.92
C ALA A 308 -9.73 28.49 -19.00
N PHE A 309 -8.62 29.20 -18.70
CA PHE A 309 -7.30 28.59 -18.57
C PHE A 309 -7.22 27.61 -17.38
N ALA A 310 -7.75 27.98 -16.21
CA ALA A 310 -7.86 27.08 -15.04
C ALA A 310 -8.64 25.80 -15.37
N VAL A 311 -9.82 25.90 -16.00
CA VAL A 311 -10.59 24.72 -16.42
C VAL A 311 -9.78 23.82 -17.35
N GLY A 312 -9.03 24.42 -18.29
CA GLY A 312 -8.11 23.69 -19.15
C GLY A 312 -7.03 22.94 -18.38
N GLY A 313 -6.41 23.59 -17.39
CA GLY A 313 -5.42 22.98 -16.50
C GLY A 313 -6.01 21.85 -15.65
N LEU A 314 -7.08 22.11 -14.90
CA LEU A 314 -7.74 21.16 -14.00
C LEU A 314 -8.27 19.92 -14.74
N LEU A 315 -8.95 20.10 -15.88
CA LEU A 315 -9.41 18.97 -16.69
C LEU A 315 -8.25 18.28 -17.42
N GLY A 316 -7.21 19.02 -17.81
CA GLY A 316 -6.00 18.46 -18.40
C GLY A 316 -5.26 17.53 -17.44
N ASP A 317 -5.04 17.96 -16.19
CA ASP A 317 -4.48 17.14 -15.12
C ASP A 317 -5.34 15.91 -14.87
N THR A 318 -6.64 16.10 -14.71
CA THR A 318 -7.52 14.97 -14.38
C THR A 318 -7.60 13.93 -15.51
N LEU A 319 -7.68 14.36 -16.77
CA LEU A 319 -7.86 13.46 -17.93
C LEU A 319 -6.56 12.90 -18.50
N PHE A 320 -5.46 13.67 -18.50
CA PHE A 320 -4.19 13.25 -19.12
C PHE A 320 -3.17 12.72 -18.10
N HIS A 321 -3.36 12.98 -16.81
CA HIS A 321 -2.43 12.58 -15.75
C HIS A 321 -3.12 11.69 -14.69
N LEU A 322 -4.05 12.21 -13.90
CA LEU A 322 -4.60 11.49 -12.74
C LEU A 322 -5.38 10.23 -13.13
N LEU A 323 -6.29 10.28 -14.10
CA LEU A 323 -7.08 9.11 -14.48
C LEU A 323 -6.24 7.98 -15.11
N PRO A 324 -5.34 8.23 -16.09
CA PRO A 324 -4.41 7.20 -16.57
C PRO A 324 -3.62 6.56 -15.43
N GLU A 325 -3.08 7.39 -14.52
CA GLU A 325 -2.29 6.95 -13.36
C GLU A 325 -3.10 6.08 -12.38
N ILE A 326 -4.33 6.47 -12.05
CA ILE A 326 -5.23 5.69 -11.18
C ILE A 326 -5.41 4.25 -11.69
N PHE A 327 -5.56 4.07 -13.01
CA PHE A 327 -5.84 2.76 -13.60
C PHE A 327 -4.58 1.95 -13.95
N LEU A 328 -3.49 2.60 -14.33
CA LEU A 328 -2.27 1.95 -14.85
C LEU A 328 -1.09 1.97 -13.86
N GLY A 329 -0.98 3.02 -13.04
CA GLY A 329 0.13 3.29 -12.14
C GLY A 329 1.39 3.82 -12.84
N GLU A 330 2.26 4.47 -12.05
CA GLU A 330 3.48 5.13 -12.53
C GLU A 330 4.37 4.20 -13.38
N ASP A 331 4.90 4.73 -14.48
CA ASP A 331 5.87 4.04 -15.30
C ASP A 331 7.29 4.17 -14.76
N SER A 332 8.03 3.05 -14.65
CA SER A 332 9.44 3.07 -14.26
C SER A 332 10.32 3.31 -15.48
N PRO A 333 11.19 4.34 -15.53
CA PRO A 333 12.01 4.61 -16.71
C PRO A 333 13.00 3.49 -17.04
N GLU A 334 13.43 2.71 -16.04
CA GLU A 334 14.43 1.65 -16.18
C GLU A 334 13.83 0.25 -16.36
N HIS A 335 12.57 0.03 -15.97
CA HIS A 335 11.96 -1.30 -15.89
C HIS A 335 10.60 -1.37 -16.60
N VAL A 336 10.29 -2.54 -17.16
CA VAL A 336 8.97 -2.87 -17.71
C VAL A 336 8.08 -3.34 -16.57
N ARG A 337 7.01 -2.59 -16.32
CA ARG A 337 6.01 -2.86 -15.29
C ARG A 337 4.95 -3.86 -15.77
N PHE A 338 4.50 -4.76 -14.91
CA PHE A 338 3.44 -5.72 -15.19
C PHE A 338 2.18 -5.41 -14.40
N VAL A 339 1.23 -4.71 -15.03
CA VAL A 339 -0.06 -4.40 -14.41
C VAL A 339 -0.98 -5.63 -14.44
N LEU A 340 -1.25 -6.23 -13.27
CA LEU A 340 -2.26 -7.25 -13.13
C LEU A 340 -3.66 -6.64 -13.31
N VAL A 341 -4.37 -7.05 -14.36
CA VAL A 341 -5.72 -6.54 -14.64
C VAL A 341 -6.75 -7.28 -13.77
N GLU A 342 -7.06 -6.69 -12.62
CA GLU A 342 -8.22 -7.06 -11.79
C GLU A 342 -9.46 -6.25 -12.23
N PRO A 343 -10.49 -6.85 -12.87
CA PRO A 343 -11.65 -6.09 -13.33
C PRO A 343 -12.41 -5.41 -12.17
N ASN A 344 -12.52 -6.10 -11.03
CA ASN A 344 -13.21 -5.60 -9.84
C ASN A 344 -12.46 -4.43 -9.19
N ARG A 345 -11.12 -4.45 -9.18
CA ARG A 345 -10.28 -3.31 -8.73
C ARG A 345 -10.62 -2.06 -9.53
N ASN A 346 -10.63 -2.15 -10.86
CA ASN A 346 -10.89 -1.01 -11.73
C ASN A 346 -12.34 -0.50 -11.60
N ILE A 347 -13.32 -1.39 -11.33
CA ILE A 347 -14.70 -0.98 -11.00
C ILE A 347 -14.73 -0.18 -9.68
N LEU A 348 -13.98 -0.59 -8.65
CA LEU A 348 -13.92 0.12 -7.36
C LEU A 348 -13.21 1.46 -7.45
N LEU A 349 -12.13 1.56 -8.23
CA LEU A 349 -11.48 2.84 -8.52
C LEU A 349 -12.43 3.79 -9.26
N GLY A 350 -13.14 3.31 -10.29
CA GLY A 350 -14.17 4.09 -10.98
C GLY A 350 -15.34 4.50 -10.07
N LEU A 351 -15.75 3.64 -9.13
CA LEU A 351 -16.74 3.97 -8.10
C LEU A 351 -16.24 5.07 -7.16
N ALA A 352 -14.98 5.05 -6.76
CA ALA A 352 -14.40 6.10 -5.92
C ALA A 352 -14.33 7.47 -6.63
N VAL A 353 -14.02 7.50 -7.95
CA VAL A 353 -14.16 8.71 -8.79
C VAL A 353 -15.61 9.21 -8.78
N LEU A 354 -16.60 8.32 -8.97
CA LEU A 354 -18.01 8.68 -8.94
C LEU A 354 -18.46 9.20 -7.56
N VAL A 355 -17.97 8.61 -6.47
CA VAL A 355 -18.26 9.04 -5.09
C VAL A 355 -17.67 10.42 -4.81
N GLY A 356 -16.44 10.70 -5.26
CA GLY A 356 -15.84 12.04 -5.18
C GLY A 356 -16.68 13.09 -5.89
N PHE A 357 -17.02 12.84 -7.16
CA PHE A 357 -17.89 13.70 -7.95
C PHE A 357 -19.25 13.95 -7.26
N MET A 358 -19.92 12.88 -6.82
CA MET A 358 -21.24 12.96 -6.18
C MET A 358 -21.21 13.63 -4.80
N THR A 359 -20.08 13.57 -4.08
CA THR A 359 -19.89 14.26 -2.79
C THR A 359 -19.92 15.77 -3.00
N PHE A 360 -19.27 16.26 -4.06
CA PHE A 360 -19.30 17.69 -4.41
C PHE A 360 -20.66 18.13 -4.99
N VAL A 361 -21.34 17.28 -5.80
CA VAL A 361 -22.75 17.52 -6.19
C VAL A 361 -23.65 17.69 -4.96
N ALA A 362 -23.49 16.81 -3.96
CA ALA A 362 -24.29 16.85 -2.74
C ALA A 362 -23.98 18.09 -1.88
N MET A 363 -22.70 18.49 -1.81
CA MET A 363 -22.25 19.69 -1.11
C MET A 363 -22.78 20.97 -1.76
N ASP A 364 -22.53 21.20 -3.05
CA ASP A 364 -23.01 22.40 -3.76
C ASP A 364 -24.53 22.50 -3.70
N LYS A 365 -25.24 21.39 -3.91
CA LYS A 365 -26.69 21.34 -3.74
C LYS A 365 -27.12 21.64 -2.30
N GLY A 366 -26.39 21.16 -1.31
CA GLY A 366 -26.60 21.47 0.11
C GLY A 366 -26.45 22.97 0.40
N LEU A 367 -25.41 23.61 -0.14
CA LEU A 367 -25.19 25.06 -0.07
C LEU A 367 -26.33 25.82 -0.76
N ARG A 368 -26.75 25.42 -1.97
CA ARG A 368 -27.88 26.04 -2.69
C ARG A 368 -29.22 25.92 -1.93
N ILE A 369 -29.45 24.80 -1.23
CA ILE A 369 -30.64 24.61 -0.38
C ILE A 369 -30.57 25.48 0.88
N ALA A 370 -29.43 25.48 1.59
CA ALA A 370 -29.21 26.28 2.80
C ALA A 370 -29.37 27.80 2.56
N THR A 371 -29.32 28.23 1.30
CA THR A 371 -29.29 29.63 0.87
C THR A 371 -30.56 30.05 0.15
N GLY A 372 -31.57 29.17 0.11
CA GLY A 372 -32.87 29.46 -0.49
C GLY A 372 -32.85 29.61 -2.01
N GLY A 373 -31.86 29.05 -2.71
CA GLY A 373 -31.78 29.09 -4.17
C GLY A 373 -31.35 30.43 -4.78
N VAL A 374 -30.84 31.37 -3.98
CA VAL A 374 -30.53 32.76 -4.42
C VAL A 374 -29.30 32.84 -5.38
N GLY A 375 -28.61 31.72 -5.63
CA GLY A 375 -27.51 31.60 -6.58
C GLY A 375 -27.90 31.30 -8.03
N GLY A 376 -29.15 31.56 -8.43
CA GLY A 376 -29.62 31.44 -9.82
C GLY A 376 -30.23 32.75 -10.31
N HIS A 377 -29.72 33.30 -11.41
CA HIS A 377 -30.30 34.47 -12.06
C HIS A 377 -31.66 34.12 -12.70
N ASP A 378 -32.75 34.35 -11.97
CA ASP A 378 -34.11 34.18 -12.51
C ASP A 378 -34.81 35.53 -12.73
N HIS A 379 -35.05 35.86 -14.00
CA HIS A 379 -35.72 37.10 -14.39
C HIS A 379 -37.22 36.86 -14.56
N SER A 380 -38.00 37.43 -13.63
CA SER A 380 -39.36 37.94 -13.81
C SER A 380 -40.38 37.10 -14.60
N HIS A 381 -41.50 36.75 -13.97
CA HIS A 381 -42.82 37.03 -14.56
C HIS A 381 -43.88 37.30 -13.50
N SER A 382 -44.53 38.46 -13.59
CA SER A 382 -45.72 38.77 -12.79
C SER A 382 -46.96 38.18 -13.47
N HIS A 383 -47.71 37.32 -12.78
CA HIS A 383 -49.07 36.98 -13.17
C HIS A 383 -50.05 37.16 -12.01
N THR A 384 -50.65 38.34 -11.99
CA THR A 384 -51.83 38.66 -11.20
C THR A 384 -53.02 37.89 -11.76
N HIS A 385 -53.55 36.92 -11.01
CA HIS A 385 -54.92 36.45 -11.20
C HIS A 385 -55.61 36.28 -9.84
N ALA A 386 -56.71 37.01 -9.68
CA ALA A 386 -57.61 36.94 -8.54
C ALA A 386 -58.86 36.13 -8.89
N ALA A 387 -59.68 35.88 -7.87
CA ALA A 387 -60.97 35.16 -7.87
C ALA A 387 -60.88 33.61 -7.87
N GLU A 388 -61.72 32.86 -7.13
CA GLU A 388 -62.66 33.21 -6.05
C GLU A 388 -63.09 31.94 -5.27
N GLY A 389 -63.55 32.10 -4.02
CA GLY A 389 -64.24 31.05 -3.24
C GLY A 389 -63.34 30.03 -2.50
N SER A 390 -63.70 29.49 -1.33
CA SER A 390 -64.85 29.79 -0.47
C SER A 390 -64.67 29.25 0.98
N VAL A 391 -64.91 30.12 1.98
CA VAL A 391 -65.53 29.85 3.30
C VAL A 391 -64.99 28.68 4.18
N ALA A 392 -64.38 29.00 5.34
CA ALA A 392 -65.00 28.77 6.67
C ALA A 392 -64.16 29.25 7.90
N ILE A 393 -64.67 30.29 8.60
CA ILE A 393 -64.86 30.40 10.07
C ILE A 393 -63.62 30.14 11.00
N SER A 394 -63.12 31.11 11.79
CA SER A 394 -63.77 31.55 13.04
C SER A 394 -63.31 32.91 13.62
N SER A 395 -64.23 33.58 14.36
CA SER A 395 -64.03 34.68 15.37
C SER A 395 -63.06 35.84 15.02
N GLY A 396 -63.48 37.12 14.92
CA GLY A 396 -64.32 37.89 15.86
C GLY A 396 -63.40 38.78 16.73
N SER A 397 -63.59 40.09 16.92
CA SER A 397 -64.81 40.94 16.86
C SER A 397 -64.48 42.44 16.65
N THR A 398 -65.50 43.26 16.30
CA THR A 398 -65.74 44.70 16.71
C THR A 398 -64.52 45.61 16.99
N THR A 399 -64.30 46.83 16.47
CA THR A 399 -65.15 47.94 15.94
C THR A 399 -64.20 49.13 15.57
N SER A 400 -64.54 50.29 14.98
CA SER A 400 -65.77 50.89 14.41
C SER A 400 -65.44 52.12 13.52
N ASN A 401 -66.41 52.56 12.71
CA ASN A 401 -66.71 53.94 12.26
C ASN A 401 -65.66 54.90 11.65
N LYS A 402 -66.02 55.38 10.44
CA LYS A 402 -66.01 56.79 9.95
C LYS A 402 -64.66 57.48 9.73
N GLU A 403 -64.47 58.42 8.81
CA GLU A 403 -65.12 58.96 7.59
C GLU A 403 -64.29 60.24 7.29
N ASN A 404 -64.15 60.65 6.01
CA ASN A 404 -63.82 62.02 5.60
C ASN A 404 -62.42 62.61 5.93
N VAL A 405 -61.92 63.68 5.28
CA VAL A 405 -61.91 64.12 3.86
C VAL A 405 -60.98 65.34 3.78
N GLY A 406 -60.16 65.46 2.73
CA GLY A 406 -59.43 66.70 2.38
C GLY A 406 -58.38 67.19 3.39
N GLU A 407 -57.64 68.27 3.15
CA GLU A 407 -57.36 68.99 1.90
C GLU A 407 -56.09 69.86 2.09
N LEU A 408 -55.25 69.95 1.06
CA LEU A 408 -54.55 71.16 0.59
C LEU A 408 -53.60 72.05 1.46
N LYS A 409 -52.49 72.40 0.78
CA LYS A 409 -51.91 73.77 0.55
C LYS A 409 -50.84 74.38 1.49
N LYS A 410 -49.68 74.64 0.85
CA LYS A 410 -48.95 75.95 0.78
C LYS A 410 -48.17 76.38 2.05
N ARG A 411 -47.17 77.28 2.02
CA ARG A 411 -46.55 78.13 0.96
C ARG A 411 -45.17 78.65 1.43
N LYS A 412 -44.24 78.96 0.49
CA LYS A 412 -43.35 80.18 0.39
C LYS A 412 -42.57 80.72 1.63
N SER A 413 -41.45 81.46 1.53
CA SER A 413 -40.49 81.81 0.45
C SER A 413 -39.34 82.68 1.01
N ASP A 414 -38.34 82.98 0.16
CA ASP A 414 -37.44 84.17 0.22
C ASP A 414 -36.35 84.20 1.34
N SER A 415 -35.13 84.73 1.17
CA SER A 415 -34.40 85.26 0.00
C SER A 415 -32.91 85.58 0.32
N LYS A 416 -31.99 85.44 -0.67
CA LYS A 416 -30.68 86.15 -0.84
C LYS A 416 -29.63 86.07 0.33
N THR A 417 -28.30 86.11 0.17
CA THR A 417 -27.38 86.62 -0.86
C THR A 417 -26.07 85.79 -0.91
N GLU A 418 -25.34 85.92 -2.02
CA GLU A 418 -24.01 85.44 -2.46
C GLU A 418 -22.91 84.90 -1.50
N ALA A 419 -22.07 84.06 -2.12
CA ALA A 419 -20.61 83.93 -1.97
C ALA A 419 -19.99 82.79 -1.11
N ASN A 420 -19.48 81.81 -1.87
CA ASN A 420 -18.16 81.16 -1.76
C ASN A 420 -18.02 79.76 -1.13
N ASN A 421 -17.12 78.99 -1.78
CA ASN A 421 -16.45 77.74 -1.39
C ASN A 421 -17.17 76.36 -1.44
N ASN A 422 -16.52 75.49 -2.22
CA ASN A 422 -16.37 74.04 -2.05
C ASN A 422 -17.58 73.12 -2.29
N ASN A 423 -17.87 72.87 -3.57
CA ASN A 423 -18.43 71.59 -4.01
C ASN A 423 -17.37 70.47 -3.85
N LEU A 424 -17.40 69.75 -2.72
CA LEU A 424 -17.13 68.32 -2.74
C LEU A 424 -18.48 67.60 -2.71
N SER A 425 -18.92 67.11 -3.86
CA SER A 425 -19.99 66.12 -3.92
C SER A 425 -19.46 64.82 -3.34
N GLU A 426 -19.98 64.40 -2.19
CA GLU A 426 -19.73 63.05 -1.67
C GLU A 426 -20.19 62.03 -2.71
N VAL A 427 -19.31 61.08 -3.03
CA VAL A 427 -19.64 59.98 -3.96
C VAL A 427 -20.51 58.98 -3.21
N ASP A 428 -21.68 58.66 -3.78
CA ASP A 428 -22.64 57.69 -3.27
C ASP A 428 -21.97 56.38 -2.84
N LYS A 429 -22.02 56.08 -1.54
CA LYS A 429 -21.81 54.72 -1.04
C LYS A 429 -23.08 53.93 -1.33
N LYS A 430 -23.10 53.16 -2.42
CA LYS A 430 -24.15 52.14 -2.66
C LYS A 430 -24.30 51.26 -1.41
N GLU A 431 -25.49 51.27 -0.81
CA GLU A 431 -25.81 50.32 0.26
C GLU A 431 -25.88 48.90 -0.30
N VAL A 432 -24.92 48.07 0.08
CA VAL A 432 -24.82 46.68 -0.36
C VAL A 432 -25.88 45.84 0.35
N SER A 433 -26.74 45.20 -0.44
CA SER A 433 -27.90 44.44 0.06
C SER A 433 -27.50 43.25 0.95
N PRO A 434 -28.39 42.78 1.86
CA PRO A 434 -28.12 41.60 2.68
C PRO A 434 -27.87 40.34 1.84
N SER A 435 -28.58 40.21 0.71
CA SER A 435 -28.46 39.08 -0.23
C SER A 435 -27.07 39.03 -0.88
N THR A 436 -26.53 40.16 -1.33
CA THR A 436 -25.20 40.21 -1.93
C THR A 436 -24.07 39.92 -0.93
N LYS A 437 -24.26 40.24 0.36
CA LYS A 437 -23.32 39.83 1.42
C LYS A 437 -23.41 38.34 1.72
N LEU A 438 -24.62 37.75 1.71
CA LEU A 438 -24.80 36.32 1.86
C LEU A 438 -24.06 35.57 0.75
N GLY A 439 -24.18 35.99 -0.51
CA GLY A 439 -23.42 35.44 -1.64
C GLY A 439 -21.91 35.36 -1.40
N GLY A 440 -21.29 36.44 -0.91
CA GLY A 440 -19.85 36.46 -0.63
C GLY A 440 -19.38 35.49 0.46
N TYR A 441 -20.22 35.23 1.49
CA TYR A 441 -19.91 34.20 2.50
C TYR A 441 -20.07 32.77 1.98
N LEU A 442 -20.87 32.56 0.94
CA LEU A 442 -21.13 31.24 0.37
C LEU A 442 -20.04 30.83 -0.60
N ASN A 443 -19.51 31.79 -1.37
CA ASN A 443 -18.27 31.62 -2.12
C ASN A 443 -17.19 31.11 -1.16
N LEU A 444 -16.94 31.84 -0.07
CA LEU A 444 -15.92 31.48 0.92
C LEU A 444 -16.05 30.05 1.50
N ILE A 445 -17.26 29.49 1.58
CA ILE A 445 -17.48 28.11 2.04
C ILE A 445 -17.22 27.09 0.90
N ALA A 446 -17.59 27.42 -0.34
CA ALA A 446 -17.23 26.63 -1.51
C ALA A 446 -15.70 26.61 -1.69
N ASP A 447 -15.06 27.78 -1.68
CA ASP A 447 -13.61 27.99 -1.80
C ASP A 447 -12.86 27.22 -0.69
N PHE A 448 -13.28 27.37 0.57
CA PHE A 448 -12.69 26.61 1.69
C PHE A 448 -12.76 25.09 1.48
N THR A 449 -13.82 24.58 0.85
CA THR A 449 -13.97 23.14 0.63
C THR A 449 -13.27 22.66 -0.64
N HIS A 450 -13.14 23.52 -1.67
CA HIS A 450 -12.27 23.27 -2.82
C HIS A 450 -10.81 23.13 -2.37
N ASN A 451 -10.36 24.06 -1.52
CA ASN A 451 -9.00 24.04 -0.98
C ASN A 451 -8.76 22.78 -0.13
N ILE A 452 -9.77 22.28 0.61
CA ILE A 452 -9.68 20.96 1.27
C ILE A 452 -9.40 19.84 0.27
N THR A 453 -10.06 19.80 -0.88
CA THR A 453 -9.79 18.78 -1.91
C THR A 453 -8.41 18.91 -2.53
N ASP A 454 -7.88 20.12 -2.70
CA ASP A 454 -6.50 20.30 -3.17
C ASP A 454 -5.49 19.72 -2.18
N GLY A 455 -5.70 19.93 -0.88
CA GLY A 455 -4.86 19.31 0.15
C GLY A 455 -4.94 17.78 0.17
N LEU A 456 -6.15 17.23 -0.01
CA LEU A 456 -6.35 15.79 -0.21
C LEU A 456 -5.64 15.30 -1.48
N ALA A 457 -5.63 16.10 -2.56
CA ALA A 457 -4.93 15.78 -3.79
C ALA A 457 -3.40 15.83 -3.64
N MET A 458 -2.84 16.82 -2.93
CA MET A 458 -1.40 16.89 -2.62
C MET A 458 -0.95 15.65 -1.84
N SER A 459 -1.65 15.34 -0.74
CA SER A 459 -1.31 14.20 0.12
C SER A 459 -1.49 12.86 -0.61
N SER A 460 -2.61 12.64 -1.31
CA SER A 460 -2.79 11.39 -2.08
C SER A 460 -1.80 11.24 -3.23
N SER A 461 -1.47 12.32 -3.96
CA SER A 461 -0.52 12.30 -5.08
C SER A 461 0.90 11.99 -4.61
N PHE A 462 1.42 12.67 -3.57
CA PHE A 462 2.77 12.40 -3.06
C PHE A 462 2.93 11.03 -2.39
N TYR A 463 1.86 10.45 -1.85
CA TYR A 463 1.87 9.07 -1.33
C TYR A 463 1.73 8.01 -2.43
N ALA A 464 1.20 8.38 -3.60
CA ALA A 464 1.26 7.54 -4.79
C ALA A 464 2.67 7.58 -5.43
N SER A 465 3.22 8.78 -5.68
CA SER A 465 4.59 8.97 -6.16
C SER A 465 5.08 10.42 -5.98
N PRO A 466 6.40 10.65 -5.79
CA PRO A 466 7.00 11.98 -5.92
C PRO A 466 6.71 12.67 -7.26
N THR A 467 6.65 11.93 -8.37
CA THR A 467 6.42 12.49 -9.71
C THR A 467 4.99 13.01 -9.86
N ILE A 468 4.01 12.17 -9.47
CA ILE A 468 2.58 12.51 -9.46
C ILE A 468 2.36 13.70 -8.53
N GLY A 469 2.90 13.64 -7.30
CA GLY A 469 2.83 14.74 -6.35
C GLY A 469 3.31 16.08 -6.93
N ALA A 470 4.49 16.09 -7.56
CA ALA A 470 5.07 17.30 -8.12
C ALA A 470 4.27 17.85 -9.32
N THR A 471 3.81 16.99 -10.22
CA THR A 471 3.01 17.39 -11.39
C THR A 471 1.61 17.87 -11.00
N THR A 472 0.90 17.18 -10.09
CA THR A 472 -0.36 17.65 -9.51
C THR A 472 -0.16 18.99 -8.77
N THR A 473 0.97 19.20 -8.08
CA THR A 473 1.26 20.50 -7.43
C THR A 473 1.33 21.63 -8.46
N VAL A 474 1.97 21.40 -9.61
CA VAL A 474 2.04 22.38 -10.71
C VAL A 474 0.66 22.61 -11.33
N ALA A 475 -0.14 21.56 -11.51
CA ALA A 475 -1.51 21.66 -12.01
C ALA A 475 -2.40 22.53 -11.11
N VAL A 476 -2.40 22.24 -9.81
CA VAL A 476 -3.17 22.95 -8.78
C VAL A 476 -2.72 24.40 -8.67
N PHE A 477 -1.41 24.66 -8.62
CA PHE A 477 -0.87 26.02 -8.64
C PHE A 477 -1.38 26.87 -9.82
N PHE A 478 -1.50 26.28 -11.02
CA PHE A 478 -1.93 26.99 -12.21
C PHE A 478 -3.45 27.18 -12.35
N HIS A 479 -4.29 26.38 -11.66
CA HIS A 479 -5.73 26.65 -11.59
C HIS A 479 -6.14 27.50 -10.37
N GLU A 480 -5.41 27.41 -9.26
CA GLU A 480 -5.67 28.23 -8.07
C GLU A 480 -5.42 29.72 -8.30
N ILE A 481 -4.36 30.13 -9.03
CA ILE A 481 -4.15 31.56 -9.34
C ILE A 481 -5.38 32.21 -10.01
N PRO A 482 -5.99 31.60 -11.05
CA PRO A 482 -7.28 32.04 -11.58
C PRO A 482 -8.45 32.08 -10.59
N HIS A 483 -8.64 31.02 -9.79
CA HIS A 483 -9.74 30.91 -8.83
C HIS A 483 -9.63 31.98 -7.74
N GLU A 484 -8.48 32.05 -7.09
CA GLU A 484 -8.15 33.02 -6.03
C GLU A 484 -8.40 34.48 -6.45
N VAL A 485 -8.08 34.84 -7.71
CA VAL A 485 -8.33 36.18 -8.24
C VAL A 485 -9.82 36.42 -8.58
N GLY A 486 -10.56 35.37 -8.95
CA GLY A 486 -12.01 35.38 -9.14
C GLY A 486 -12.74 35.62 -7.83
N ASP A 487 -12.44 34.81 -6.82
CA ASP A 487 -13.06 34.86 -5.49
C ASP A 487 -12.74 36.19 -4.79
N PHE A 488 -11.48 36.67 -4.91
CA PHE A 488 -11.13 38.02 -4.48
C PHE A 488 -12.01 39.10 -5.14
N ALA A 489 -12.24 39.02 -6.46
CA ALA A 489 -13.09 39.99 -7.16
C ALA A 489 -14.56 39.90 -6.70
N LEU A 490 -15.09 38.70 -6.44
CA LEU A 490 -16.44 38.49 -5.90
C LEU A 490 -16.57 39.00 -4.46
N LEU A 491 -15.57 38.78 -3.60
CA LEU A 491 -15.53 39.31 -2.24
C LEU A 491 -15.53 40.85 -2.24
N ILE A 492 -14.75 41.51 -3.11
CA ILE A 492 -14.80 42.98 -3.27
C ILE A 492 -16.21 43.43 -3.71
N GLN A 493 -16.83 42.75 -4.68
CA GLN A 493 -18.18 43.09 -5.16
C GLN A 493 -19.28 42.87 -4.11
N SER A 494 -19.14 41.86 -3.25
CA SER A 494 -20.04 41.64 -2.09
C SER A 494 -19.84 42.64 -0.94
N GLY A 495 -18.90 43.58 -1.08
CA GLY A 495 -18.68 44.70 -0.16
C GLY A 495 -17.57 44.49 0.86
N PHE A 496 -16.68 43.51 0.68
CA PHE A 496 -15.48 43.38 1.50
C PHE A 496 -14.45 44.43 1.10
N SER A 497 -13.71 44.98 2.06
CA SER A 497 -12.52 45.79 1.74
C SER A 497 -11.35 44.89 1.36
N LYS A 498 -10.39 45.36 0.56
CA LYS A 498 -9.22 44.56 0.13
C LYS A 498 -8.54 43.79 1.27
N ARG A 499 -8.34 44.42 2.44
CA ARG A 499 -7.77 43.75 3.62
C ARG A 499 -8.65 42.64 4.20
N LYS A 500 -9.98 42.79 4.15
CA LYS A 500 -10.94 41.76 4.60
C LYS A 500 -11.07 40.62 3.60
N ALA A 501 -11.09 40.92 2.30
CA ALA A 501 -11.10 39.92 1.24
C ALA A 501 -9.84 39.03 1.31
N MET A 502 -8.65 39.63 1.30
CA MET A 502 -7.39 38.88 1.48
C MET A 502 -7.33 38.11 2.82
N GLY A 503 -7.88 38.69 3.90
CA GLY A 503 -7.94 38.01 5.20
C GLY A 503 -8.89 36.81 5.22
N ALA A 504 -10.01 36.88 4.48
CA ALA A 504 -10.93 35.77 4.31
C ALA A 504 -10.31 34.67 3.44
N GLN A 505 -9.60 35.05 2.39
CA GLN A 505 -8.89 34.12 1.51
C GLN A 505 -7.69 33.42 2.19
N PHE A 506 -7.05 34.08 3.15
CA PHE A 506 -6.10 33.39 4.04
C PHE A 506 -6.78 32.32 4.93
N VAL A 507 -8.08 32.42 5.20
CA VAL A 507 -8.83 31.38 5.92
C VAL A 507 -9.23 30.23 5.00
N THR A 508 -9.53 30.46 3.71
CA THR A 508 -9.76 29.38 2.73
C THR A 508 -8.50 28.56 2.51
N ALA A 509 -7.32 29.20 2.46
CA ALA A 509 -6.01 28.55 2.44
C ALA A 509 -5.75 27.57 3.61
N ILE A 510 -6.35 27.78 4.79
CA ILE A 510 -6.26 26.82 5.92
C ILE A 510 -6.97 25.51 5.58
N GLY A 511 -8.00 25.55 4.72
CA GLY A 511 -8.67 24.37 4.16
C GLY A 511 -7.70 23.42 3.49
N ALA A 512 -6.74 23.92 2.70
CA ALA A 512 -5.72 23.10 2.05
C ALA A 512 -4.81 22.38 3.05
N PHE A 513 -4.37 23.04 4.12
CA PHE A 513 -3.63 22.35 5.18
C PHE A 513 -4.48 21.30 5.89
N LEU A 514 -5.75 21.60 6.17
CA LEU A 514 -6.67 20.63 6.78
C LEU A 514 -6.85 19.40 5.89
N GLY A 515 -7.09 19.58 4.59
CA GLY A 515 -7.17 18.51 3.61
C GLY A 515 -5.89 17.67 3.56
N THR A 516 -4.72 18.32 3.52
CA THR A 516 -3.41 17.64 3.52
C THR A 516 -3.20 16.81 4.78
N PHE A 517 -3.51 17.33 5.97
CA PHE A 517 -3.38 16.57 7.21
C PHE A 517 -4.39 15.42 7.31
N ILE A 518 -5.61 15.59 6.81
CA ILE A 518 -6.60 14.51 6.71
C ILE A 518 -6.08 13.41 5.78
N GLY A 519 -5.59 13.76 4.58
CA GLY A 519 -5.09 12.79 3.62
C GLY A 519 -3.82 12.06 4.09
N ILE A 520 -2.87 12.77 4.72
CA ILE A 520 -1.72 12.14 5.40
C ILE A 520 -2.20 11.16 6.46
N ALA A 521 -3.19 11.53 7.28
CA ALA A 521 -3.74 10.62 8.30
C ALA A 521 -4.42 9.39 7.69
N VAL A 522 -5.16 9.54 6.59
CA VAL A 522 -5.75 8.41 5.84
C VAL A 522 -4.65 7.49 5.28
N GLN A 523 -3.55 8.03 4.77
CA GLN A 523 -2.46 7.25 4.20
C GLN A 523 -1.63 6.51 5.28
N GLU A 524 -1.32 7.15 6.41
CA GLU A 524 -0.49 6.61 7.50
C GLU A 524 -1.23 5.67 8.48
N PHE A 525 -2.54 5.91 8.67
CA PHE A 525 -3.36 5.17 9.64
C PHE A 525 -4.45 4.30 8.98
N GLY A 526 -4.85 4.55 7.73
CA GLY A 526 -5.90 3.82 7.03
C GLY A 526 -5.60 2.33 6.76
N GLY A 527 -4.36 1.87 7.00
CA GLY A 527 -3.98 0.45 6.97
C GLY A 527 -3.88 -0.24 8.33
N LYS A 528 -4.09 0.47 9.46
CA LYS A 528 -3.97 -0.08 10.82
C LYS A 528 -5.33 -0.40 11.48
N SER A 529 -6.44 0.00 10.86
CA SER A 529 -7.75 0.09 11.51
C SER A 529 -8.74 -1.04 11.16
N GLU A 530 -8.27 -2.29 11.11
CA GLU A 530 -9.14 -3.49 11.27
C GLU A 530 -8.52 -4.55 12.20
N ALA A 531 -7.82 -4.11 13.24
CA ALA A 531 -7.51 -4.94 14.42
C ALA A 531 -8.46 -4.57 15.56
N GLY A 532 -9.76 -4.80 15.35
CA GLY A 532 -10.77 -4.68 16.41
C GLY A 532 -10.64 -5.85 17.40
N ASP A 533 -10.44 -5.53 18.67
CA ASP A 533 -10.21 -6.48 19.76
C ASP A 533 -11.44 -7.38 19.98
N LEU A 534 -11.43 -8.56 19.36
CA LEU A 534 -12.43 -9.62 19.49
C LEU A 534 -11.71 -10.96 19.66
N SER A 535 -11.64 -11.37 20.93
CA SER A 535 -11.05 -12.63 21.34
C SER A 535 -11.88 -13.85 20.90
N ASP A 536 -11.14 -14.94 20.65
CA ASP A 536 -11.62 -16.32 20.74
C ASP A 536 -12.63 -16.84 19.68
N ALA A 537 -12.19 -16.88 18.41
CA ALA A 537 -12.61 -17.91 17.45
C ALA A 537 -11.57 -18.10 16.34
N GLY A 538 -11.29 -19.34 15.94
CA GLY A 538 -10.25 -19.68 14.96
C GLY A 538 -10.61 -19.38 13.50
N ALA A 539 -10.67 -18.10 13.12
CA ALA A 539 -10.74 -17.66 11.73
C ALA A 539 -9.38 -17.10 11.27
N MET A 540 -8.88 -17.58 10.13
CA MET A 540 -7.72 -16.98 9.47
C MET A 540 -8.13 -15.62 8.88
N ALA A 541 -7.82 -14.53 9.58
CA ALA A 541 -7.90 -13.18 9.02
C ALA A 541 -6.76 -12.97 8.00
N THR A 542 -6.95 -13.52 6.80
CA THR A 542 -6.25 -13.05 5.60
C THR A 542 -6.50 -11.55 5.42
N GLN A 543 -5.49 -10.80 4.95
CA GLN A 543 -5.69 -9.42 4.48
C GLN A 543 -6.45 -9.42 3.15
N THR A 544 -7.73 -9.81 3.17
CA THR A 544 -8.65 -9.55 2.07
C THR A 544 -8.85 -8.05 1.95
N GLY A 545 -8.28 -7.45 0.90
CA GLY A 545 -8.56 -6.06 0.55
C GLY A 545 -10.02 -5.85 0.18
N LEU A 546 -10.38 -4.58 -0.04
CA LEU A 546 -11.77 -4.13 -0.10
C LEU A 546 -12.58 -4.93 -1.12
N LEU A 547 -13.68 -5.52 -0.65
CA LEU A 547 -14.61 -6.34 -1.44
C LEU A 547 -13.92 -7.48 -2.22
N GLY A 548 -12.83 -8.03 -1.67
CA GLY A 548 -12.08 -9.15 -2.27
C GLY A 548 -11.16 -8.74 -3.42
N THR A 549 -10.74 -7.47 -3.47
CA THR A 549 -9.75 -6.95 -4.43
C THR A 549 -8.44 -6.60 -3.73
N SER A 550 -7.38 -6.26 -4.48
CA SER A 550 -6.10 -5.82 -3.90
C SER A 550 -6.14 -4.46 -3.17
N LEU A 551 -7.27 -3.73 -3.16
CA LEU A 551 -7.34 -2.34 -2.72
C LEU A 551 -7.45 -2.19 -1.19
N ALA A 552 -6.69 -1.26 -0.62
CA ALA A 552 -6.92 -0.71 0.71
C ALA A 552 -7.71 0.60 0.63
N MET A 553 -8.33 1.01 1.74
CA MET A 553 -9.10 2.28 1.82
C MET A 553 -8.29 3.52 1.43
N LYS A 554 -6.98 3.52 1.68
CA LYS A 554 -6.05 4.59 1.30
C LYS A 554 -5.89 4.75 -0.22
N ASP A 555 -6.04 3.66 -0.98
CA ASP A 555 -5.86 3.64 -2.44
C ASP A 555 -7.07 4.28 -3.17
N LEU A 556 -8.18 4.49 -2.46
CA LEU A 556 -9.37 5.17 -2.97
C LEU A 556 -9.29 6.70 -2.90
N LEU A 557 -8.29 7.26 -2.19
CA LEU A 557 -8.21 8.69 -1.94
C LEU A 557 -7.87 9.49 -3.22
N LEU A 558 -6.92 9.01 -4.03
CA LEU A 558 -6.56 9.64 -5.31
C LEU A 558 -7.69 9.54 -6.37
N PRO A 559 -8.38 8.39 -6.54
CA PRO A 559 -9.62 8.34 -7.31
C PRO A 559 -10.70 9.31 -6.84
N PHE A 560 -10.91 9.42 -5.52
CA PHE A 560 -11.88 10.35 -4.95
C PHE A 560 -11.56 11.80 -5.33
N THR A 561 -10.30 12.24 -5.23
CA THR A 561 -9.91 13.62 -5.59
C THR A 561 -9.96 13.88 -7.09
N ALA A 562 -9.64 12.90 -7.94
CA ALA A 562 -9.91 13.01 -9.38
C ALA A 562 -11.41 13.21 -9.67
N GLY A 563 -12.28 12.56 -8.90
CA GLY A 563 -13.73 12.78 -8.94
C GLY A 563 -14.16 14.21 -8.58
N THR A 564 -13.53 14.81 -7.57
CA THR A 564 -13.84 16.19 -7.16
C THR A 564 -13.32 17.21 -8.18
N PHE A 565 -12.13 16.99 -8.76
CA PHE A 565 -11.59 17.83 -9.84
C PHE A 565 -12.44 17.76 -11.12
N LEU A 566 -12.95 16.59 -11.50
CA LEU A 566 -13.94 16.47 -12.58
C LEU A 566 -15.20 17.31 -12.29
N TYR A 567 -15.72 17.29 -11.06
CA TYR A 567 -16.89 18.08 -10.71
C TYR A 567 -16.62 19.58 -10.81
N VAL A 568 -15.54 20.07 -10.20
CA VAL A 568 -15.19 21.50 -10.21
C VAL A 568 -15.02 21.98 -11.65
N GLY A 569 -14.21 21.28 -12.44
CA GLY A 569 -13.97 21.64 -13.83
C GLY A 569 -15.22 21.61 -14.71
N THR A 570 -16.14 20.66 -14.52
CA THR A 570 -17.30 20.47 -15.43
C THR A 570 -18.63 21.08 -14.98
N VAL A 571 -18.89 21.16 -13.67
CA VAL A 571 -20.19 21.57 -13.12
C VAL A 571 -20.11 22.92 -12.40
N ALA A 572 -19.01 23.22 -11.71
CA ALA A 572 -18.86 24.54 -11.09
C ALA A 572 -18.54 25.61 -12.15
N VAL A 573 -17.54 25.36 -13.01
CA VAL A 573 -16.93 26.44 -13.81
C VAL A 573 -17.38 26.50 -15.28
N ILE A 574 -17.58 25.36 -15.97
CA ILE A 574 -18.05 25.39 -17.37
C ILE A 574 -19.37 26.15 -17.56
N PRO A 575 -20.39 26.06 -16.68
CA PRO A 575 -21.61 26.84 -16.83
C PRO A 575 -21.40 28.35 -16.87
N GLU A 576 -20.45 28.90 -16.11
CA GLU A 576 -20.08 30.33 -16.16
C GLU A 576 -19.47 30.72 -17.51
N LEU A 577 -18.67 29.82 -18.10
CA LEU A 577 -18.08 30.03 -19.43
C LEU A 577 -19.13 29.98 -20.55
N LEU A 578 -20.29 29.37 -20.31
CA LEU A 578 -21.42 29.31 -21.24
C LEU A 578 -22.36 30.53 -21.16
N GLU A 579 -22.17 31.44 -20.21
CA GLU A 579 -22.96 32.67 -20.12
C GLU A 579 -22.65 33.65 -21.26
N THR A 580 -23.67 33.98 -22.06
CA THR A 580 -23.57 34.87 -23.22
C THR A 580 -24.22 36.23 -22.99
N GLY A 581 -23.49 37.31 -23.26
CA GLY A 581 -24.03 38.66 -23.36
C GLY A 581 -24.84 38.93 -24.65
N LYS A 582 -25.33 40.17 -24.76
CA LYS A 582 -26.26 40.59 -25.83
C LYS A 582 -25.61 40.76 -27.22
N ASN A 583 -24.28 40.86 -27.30
CA ASN A 583 -23.57 41.17 -28.55
C ASN A 583 -22.87 39.94 -29.15
N LYS A 584 -23.52 39.33 -30.15
CA LYS A 584 -23.04 38.11 -30.82
C LYS A 584 -21.59 38.17 -31.33
N GLY A 585 -21.13 39.33 -31.82
CA GLY A 585 -19.78 39.47 -32.37
C GLY A 585 -18.69 39.54 -31.30
N GLU A 586 -18.99 40.16 -30.16
CA GLU A 586 -18.08 40.22 -29.02
C GLU A 586 -18.04 38.89 -28.28
N GLU A 587 -19.20 38.25 -28.07
CA GLU A 587 -19.27 36.90 -27.48
C GLU A 587 -18.50 35.88 -28.32
N LEU A 588 -18.68 35.82 -29.64
CA LEU A 588 -17.91 34.89 -30.49
C LEU A 588 -16.39 35.07 -30.34
N ARG A 589 -15.93 36.32 -30.19
CA ARG A 589 -14.51 36.64 -29.98
C ARG A 589 -14.05 36.33 -28.55
N LYS A 590 -14.91 36.47 -27.54
CA LYS A 590 -14.67 36.07 -26.14
C LYS A 590 -14.56 34.55 -26.05
N THR A 591 -15.54 33.81 -26.60
CA THR A 591 -15.53 32.34 -26.69
C THR A 591 -14.28 31.84 -27.39
N ALA A 592 -13.89 32.40 -28.54
CA ALA A 592 -12.65 32.01 -29.22
C ALA A 592 -11.40 32.18 -28.33
N LYS A 593 -11.31 33.27 -27.54
CA LYS A 593 -10.22 33.46 -26.56
C LYS A 593 -10.30 32.48 -25.40
N GLN A 594 -11.49 32.18 -24.88
CA GLN A 594 -11.70 31.20 -23.81
C GLN A 594 -11.27 29.80 -24.26
N PHE A 595 -11.65 29.35 -25.46
CA PHE A 595 -11.19 28.07 -26.01
C PHE A 595 -9.68 28.02 -26.24
N ILE A 596 -9.05 29.11 -26.70
CA ILE A 596 -7.58 29.19 -26.81
C ILE A 596 -6.91 29.11 -25.43
N ALA A 597 -7.45 29.80 -24.42
CA ALA A 597 -6.93 29.76 -23.06
C ALA A 597 -7.09 28.38 -22.41
N MET A 598 -8.24 27.73 -22.59
CA MET A 598 -8.51 26.37 -22.15
C MET A 598 -7.59 25.35 -22.84
N ALA A 599 -7.39 25.48 -24.16
CA ALA A 599 -6.44 24.65 -24.89
C ALA A 599 -4.98 24.90 -24.46
N ALA A 600 -4.62 26.12 -24.05
CA ALA A 600 -3.31 26.42 -23.49
C ALA A 600 -3.10 25.78 -22.10
N GLY A 601 -4.09 25.85 -21.21
CA GLY A 601 -4.04 25.18 -19.90
C GLY A 601 -3.94 23.65 -20.05
N ALA A 602 -4.81 23.07 -20.87
CA ALA A 602 -4.80 21.63 -21.16
C ALA A 602 -3.51 21.20 -21.89
N GLY A 603 -2.96 22.05 -22.76
CA GLY A 603 -1.72 21.81 -23.49
C GLY A 603 -0.46 21.88 -22.60
N ILE A 604 -0.46 22.75 -21.57
CA ILE A 604 0.59 22.76 -20.54
C ILE A 604 0.55 21.45 -19.75
N MET A 605 -0.64 21.00 -19.33
CA MET A 605 -0.76 19.73 -18.61
C MET A 605 -0.37 18.54 -19.49
N LEU A 606 -0.84 18.47 -20.74
CA LEU A 606 -0.44 17.44 -21.68
C LEU A 606 1.08 17.41 -21.90
N TRP A 607 1.74 18.57 -21.95
CA TRP A 607 3.20 18.64 -22.05
C TRP A 607 3.89 18.12 -20.78
N ILE A 608 3.39 18.48 -19.59
CA ILE A 608 3.91 17.99 -18.30
C ILE A 608 3.71 16.47 -18.13
N SER A 609 2.60 15.91 -18.63
CA SER A 609 2.31 14.47 -18.58
C SER A 609 3.10 13.65 -19.61
N TRP A 610 3.68 14.30 -20.62
CA TRP A 610 4.36 13.65 -21.76
C TRP A 610 5.90 13.77 -21.69
N ALA A 611 6.47 14.61 -20.80
CA ALA A 611 7.88 15.02 -20.81
C ALA A 611 8.62 14.81 -19.47
#